data_AF-A0A0R3R4Q6-F1
#
_entry.id   AF-A0A0R3R4Q6-F1
#
_cell.length_a   1.000
_cell.length_b   1.000
_cell.length_c   1.000
_cell.angle_alpha   90.00
_cell.angle_beta   90.00
_cell.angle_gamma   90.00
#
_symmetry.space_group_name_H-M   'P 1'
#
loop_
_entity.id
_entity.type
_entity.pdbx_description
1 polymer ?
#
loop_
_entity_poly.entity_id
_entity_poly.type
_entity_poly.pdbx_seq_one_letter_code
_entity_poly.pdbx_strand_id
1 'polypeptide(L)'
;MISRNLGPELGGAVGILFYLGTTVAASMYITGAIEILILYLVPAAKIFDDIYNCFRVLGTGLLLVLGLIVLAGVKVVNKFALPAVLVVLTCIVCTFIGAFLKFHGSDNLK
;
A
#
# COMPACT_ATOMS: atom_id res chain seq x y z
N MET A 1 -3.12 13.50 -22.21
CA MET A 1 -3.09 14.95 -21.92
C MET A 1 -1.71 15.55 -22.13
N ILE A 2 -0.63 14.98 -21.55
CA ILE A 2 0.75 15.48 -21.68
C ILE A 2 1.33 15.41 -23.11
N SER A 3 1.26 14.27 -23.79
CA SER A 3 1.85 14.09 -25.12
C SER A 3 1.28 15.02 -26.20
N ARG A 4 0.05 15.51 -26.02
CA ARG A 4 -0.59 16.47 -26.94
C ARG A 4 -0.15 17.92 -26.72
N ASN A 5 0.33 18.27 -25.52
CA ASN A 5 0.71 19.64 -25.16
C ASN A 5 2.23 19.88 -25.23
N LEU A 6 3.05 18.84 -25.01
CA LEU A 6 4.51 18.94 -24.90
C LEU A 6 5.25 18.26 -26.06
N GLY A 7 4.53 17.68 -27.02
CA GLY A 7 5.08 16.92 -28.12
C GLY A 7 5.37 15.44 -27.77
N PRO A 8 5.56 14.60 -28.80
CA PRO A 8 5.75 13.15 -28.64
C PRO A 8 7.04 12.78 -27.90
N GLU A 9 8.09 13.60 -28.03
CA GLU A 9 9.41 13.37 -27.44
C GLU A 9 9.37 13.47 -25.90
N LEU A 10 8.83 14.58 -25.38
CA LEU A 10 8.67 14.78 -23.94
C LEU A 10 7.55 13.91 -23.37
N GLY A 11 6.49 13.66 -24.14
CA GLY A 11 5.40 12.79 -23.73
C GLY A 11 5.83 11.33 -23.52
N GLY A 12 6.68 10.80 -24.41
CA GLY A 12 7.23 9.45 -24.30
C GLY A 12 8.18 9.31 -23.12
N ALA A 13 9.12 10.24 -22.96
CA ALA A 13 10.09 10.21 -21.86
C ALA A 13 9.41 10.27 -20.48
N VAL A 14 8.47 11.21 -20.29
CA VAL A 14 7.70 11.32 -19.04
C VAL A 14 6.83 10.09 -18.79
N GLY A 15 6.26 9.50 -19.85
CA GLY A 15 5.45 8.28 -19.75
C GLY A 15 6.23 7.08 -19.21
N ILE A 16 7.46 6.86 -19.70
CA ILE A 16 8.31 5.75 -19.24
C ILE A 16 8.71 5.95 -17.77
N LEU A 17 9.09 7.17 -17.40
CA LEU A 17 9.44 7.49 -16.00
C LEU A 17 8.26 7.28 -15.06
N PHE A 18 7.05 7.70 -15.47
CA PHE A 18 5.84 7.50 -14.67
C PHE A 18 5.46 6.01 -14.54
N TYR A 19 5.62 5.23 -15.62
CA TYR A 19 5.36 3.80 -15.59
C TYR A 19 6.32 3.08 -14.62
N LEU A 20 7.62 3.34 -14.71
CA LEU A 20 8.60 2.74 -13.80
C LEU A 20 8.36 3.20 -12.35
N GLY A 21 8.10 4.49 -12.14
CA GLY A 21 7.80 5.04 -10.81
C GLY A 21 6.59 4.37 -10.15
N THR A 22 5.49 4.22 -10.88
CA THR A 22 4.28 3.56 -10.34
C THR A 22 4.48 2.07 -10.13
N THR A 23 5.28 1.40 -10.98
CA THR A 23 5.63 -0.01 -10.81
C THR A 23 6.45 -0.25 -9.54
N VAL A 24 7.46 0.60 -9.29
CA VAL A 24 8.27 0.53 -8.06
C VAL A 24 7.42 0.86 -6.83
N ALA A 25 6.55 1.87 -6.90
CA ALA A 25 5.63 2.21 -5.81
C ALA A 25 4.68 1.06 -5.47
N ALA A 26 4.15 0.36 -6.48
CA ALA A 26 3.30 -0.82 -6.25
C ALA A 26 4.06 -1.93 -5.51
N SER A 27 5.31 -2.19 -5.86
CA SER A 27 6.16 -3.15 -5.14
C SER A 27 6.33 -2.75 -3.66
N MET A 28 6.60 -1.47 -3.39
CA MET A 28 6.74 -0.94 -2.03
C MET A 28 5.47 -1.11 -1.20
N TYR A 29 4.29 -0.83 -1.78
CA TYR A 29 3.01 -1.01 -1.08
C TYR A 29 2.72 -2.46 -0.73
N ILE A 30 3.06 -3.40 -1.62
CA ILE A 30 2.90 -4.84 -1.38
C ILE A 30 3.81 -5.30 -0.24
N THR A 31 5.10 -4.92 -0.27
CA THR A 31 6.03 -5.31 0.80
C THR A 31 5.65 -4.69 2.15
N GLY A 32 5.18 -3.44 2.17
CA GLY A 32 4.68 -2.81 3.39
C GLY A 32 3.43 -3.48 3.96
N ALA A 33 2.50 -3.91 3.08
CA ALA A 33 1.33 -4.67 3.52
C ALA A 33 1.71 -6.01 4.18
N ILE A 34 2.70 -6.72 3.63
CA ILE A 34 3.22 -7.97 4.21
C ILE A 34 3.94 -7.71 5.54
N GLU A 35 4.70 -6.63 5.66
CA GLU A 35 5.35 -6.24 6.91
C GLU A 35 4.32 -6.05 8.03
N ILE A 36 3.27 -5.28 7.74
CA ILE A 36 2.19 -5.02 8.72
C ILE A 36 1.49 -6.34 9.08
N LEU A 37 1.23 -7.19 8.09
CA LEU A 37 0.56 -8.48 8.30
C LEU A 37 1.37 -9.39 9.23
N ILE A 38 2.66 -9.57 8.97
CA ILE A 38 3.50 -10.50 9.73
C ILE A 38 3.87 -9.96 11.11
N LEU A 39 4.15 -8.66 11.24
CA LEU A 39 4.63 -8.09 12.50
C LEU A 39 3.52 -7.69 13.46
N TYR A 40 2.39 -7.19 12.95
CA TYR A 40 1.36 -6.58 13.79
C TYR A 40 0.00 -7.28 13.74
N LEU A 41 -0.37 -7.91 12.62
CA LEU A 41 -1.70 -8.50 12.48
C LEU A 41 -1.74 -9.98 12.90
N VAL A 42 -0.88 -10.82 12.30
CA VAL A 42 -0.86 -12.27 12.50
C VAL A 42 0.60 -12.78 12.55
N PRO A 43 1.28 -12.70 13.70
CA PRO A 43 2.66 -13.18 13.84
C PRO A 43 2.79 -14.69 13.66
N ALA A 44 1.71 -15.45 13.83
CA ALA A 44 1.65 -16.88 13.57
C ALA A 44 1.67 -17.24 12.07
N ALA A 45 1.51 -16.26 11.16
CA ALA A 45 1.57 -16.49 9.72
C ALA A 45 3.00 -16.61 9.17
N LYS A 46 4.03 -16.57 10.03
CA LYS A 46 5.42 -16.84 9.64
C LYS A 46 5.59 -18.31 9.23
N ILE A 47 5.84 -18.53 7.94
CA ILE A 47 6.03 -19.86 7.35
C ILE A 47 7.48 -20.36 7.55
N PHE A 48 8.44 -19.43 7.55
CA PHE A 48 9.86 -19.70 7.71
C PHE A 48 10.42 -18.94 8.91
N ASP A 49 11.46 -19.51 9.51
CA ASP A 49 12.21 -18.86 10.61
C ASP A 49 12.96 -17.62 10.10
N ASP A 50 13.44 -17.67 8.85
CA ASP A 50 14.03 -16.53 8.16
C ASP A 50 12.94 -15.57 7.64
N ILE A 51 12.93 -14.37 8.20
CA ILE A 51 11.97 -13.32 7.88
C ILE A 51 12.05 -12.88 6.41
N TYR A 52 13.24 -12.86 5.81
CA TYR A 52 13.42 -12.41 4.42
C TYR A 52 12.78 -13.37 3.42
N ASN A 53 12.84 -14.67 3.71
CA ASN A 53 12.19 -15.68 2.89
C ASN A 53 10.66 -15.60 3.02
N CYS A 54 10.14 -15.30 4.22
CA CYS A 54 8.71 -15.01 4.40
C CYS A 54 8.26 -13.81 3.56
N PHE A 55 9.02 -12.71 3.56
CA PHE A 55 8.70 -11.53 2.75
C PHE A 55 8.65 -11.83 1.25
N ARG A 56 9.59 -12.63 0.73
CA ARG A 56 9.63 -13.01 -0.69
C ARG A 56 8.45 -13.89 -1.07
N VAL A 57 8.16 -14.94 -0.30
CA VAL A 57 7.09 -15.90 -0.62
C VAL A 57 5.71 -15.27 -0.47
N LEU A 58 5.44 -14.58 0.64
CA LEU A 58 4.14 -13.93 0.85
C LEU A 58 3.96 -12.71 -0.06
N GLY A 59 5.04 -11.95 -0.32
CA GLY A 59 5.00 -10.83 -1.26
C GLY A 59 4.71 -11.26 -2.70
N THR A 60 5.35 -12.33 -3.18
CA THR A 60 5.06 -12.89 -4.52
C THR A 60 3.66 -13.49 -4.62
N GLY A 61 3.20 -14.18 -3.57
CA GLY A 61 1.82 -14.67 -3.48
C GLY A 61 0.80 -13.53 -3.56
N LEU A 62 0.99 -12.46 -2.77
CA LEU A 62 0.12 -11.29 -2.77
C LEU A 62 0.13 -10.56 -4.11
N LEU A 63 1.29 -10.41 -4.75
CA LEU A 63 1.42 -9.81 -6.08
C LEU A 63 0.60 -10.59 -7.13
N LEU A 64 0.67 -11.93 -7.13
CA LEU A 64 -0.11 -12.76 -8.04
C LEU A 64 -1.62 -12.59 -7.82
N VAL A 65 -2.07 -12.60 -6.56
CA VAL A 65 -3.48 -12.40 -6.22
C VAL A 65 -3.97 -11.02 -6.66
N LEU A 66 -3.20 -9.95 -6.40
CA LEU A 66 -3.52 -8.60 -6.85
C LEU A 66 -3.56 -8.50 -8.38
N GLY A 67 -2.61 -9.16 -9.07
CA GLY A 67 -2.61 -9.27 -10.52
C GLY A 67 -3.89 -9.91 -11.05
N LEU A 68 -4.32 -11.04 -10.47
CA LEU A 68 -5.57 -11.72 -10.84
C LEU A 68 -6.81 -10.83 -10.58
N ILE A 69 -6.85 -10.09 -9.47
CA ILE A 69 -7.95 -9.16 -9.15
C ILE A 69 -8.05 -8.06 -10.21
N VAL A 70 -6.92 -7.47 -10.61
CA VAL A 70 -6.89 -6.42 -11.63
C VAL A 70 -7.32 -6.97 -13.00
N LEU A 71 -6.92 -8.19 -13.34
CA LEU A 71 -7.32 -8.87 -14.57
C LEU A 71 -8.83 -9.22 -14.60
N ALA A 72 -9.41 -9.59 -13.46
CA ALA A 72 -10.82 -9.94 -13.35
C ALA A 72 -11.77 -8.73 -13.51
N GLY A 73 -11.31 -7.51 -13.23
CA GLY A 73 -12.01 -6.29 -13.60
C GLY A 73 -11.92 -5.14 -12.59
N VAL A 74 -11.51 -3.98 -13.08
CA VAL A 74 -11.26 -2.76 -12.27
C VAL A 74 -12.53 -2.11 -11.70
N LYS A 75 -13.72 -2.52 -12.15
CA LYS A 75 -15.00 -1.95 -11.70
C LYS A 75 -15.26 -2.18 -10.21
N VAL A 76 -14.91 -3.37 -9.71
CA VAL A 76 -15.06 -3.72 -8.30
C VAL A 76 -14.10 -2.89 -7.45
N VAL A 77 -12.83 -2.80 -7.88
CA VAL A 77 -11.79 -2.02 -7.20
C VAL A 77 -12.19 -0.54 -7.09
N ASN A 78 -12.76 0.03 -8.16
CA ASN A 78 -13.20 1.43 -8.14
C ASN A 78 -14.36 1.68 -7.15
N LYS A 79 -15.22 0.68 -6.90
CA LYS A 79 -16.29 0.80 -5.91
C LYS A 79 -15.75 0.81 -4.47
N PHE A 80 -14.66 0.10 -4.21
CA PHE A 80 -13.99 0.07 -2.90
C PHE A 80 -13.04 1.25 -2.65
N ALA A 81 -12.75 2.08 -3.66
CA ALA A 81 -11.86 3.23 -3.51
C ALA A 81 -12.40 4.27 -2.52
N LEU A 82 -13.70 4.59 -2.59
CA LEU A 82 -14.32 5.59 -1.71
C LEU A 82 -14.26 5.21 -0.22
N PRO A 83 -14.68 4.01 0.22
CA PRO A 83 -14.57 3.62 1.62
C PRO A 83 -13.11 3.55 2.10
N ALA A 84 -12.15 3.17 1.24
CA ALA A 84 -10.74 3.18 1.61
C ALA A 84 -10.24 4.60 1.96
N VAL A 85 -10.66 5.62 1.21
CA VAL A 85 -10.32 7.03 1.52
C VAL A 85 -10.93 7.45 2.86
N LEU A 86 -12.16 7.05 3.15
CA LEU A 86 -12.79 7.35 4.45
C LEU A 86 -12.02 6.74 5.61
N VAL A 87 -11.56 5.48 5.49
CA VAL A 87 -10.73 4.84 6.54
C VAL A 87 -9.44 5.62 6.77
N VAL A 88 -8.74 6.02 5.70
CA VAL A 88 -7.49 6.80 5.83
C VAL A 88 -7.74 8.14 6.52
N LEU A 89 -8.81 8.85 6.18
CA LEU A 89 -9.17 10.11 6.85
C LEU A 89 -9.48 9.88 8.33
N THR A 90 -10.22 8.83 8.67
CA THR A 90 -10.49 8.47 10.07
C THR A 90 -9.20 8.14 10.82
N CYS A 91 -8.26 7.38 10.22
CA CYS A 91 -6.96 7.11 10.83
C CYS A 91 -6.19 8.40 11.15
N ILE A 92 -6.15 9.36 10.21
CA ILE A 92 -5.47 10.65 10.41
C ILE A 92 -6.12 11.43 11.56
N VAL A 93 -7.45 11.51 11.60
CA VAL A 93 -8.19 12.19 12.67
C VAL A 93 -7.94 11.53 14.03
N CYS A 94 -7.98 10.19 14.11
CA CYS A 94 -7.67 9.45 15.32
C CYS A 94 -6.24 9.72 15.83
N THR A 95 -5.26 9.85 14.93
CA THR A 95 -3.88 10.22 15.31
C THR A 95 -3.82 11.60 15.95
N PHE A 96 -4.50 12.61 15.38
CA PHE A 96 -4.56 13.95 15.97
C PHE A 96 -5.28 13.95 17.32
N ILE A 97 -6.44 13.30 17.42
CA ILE A 97 -7.17 13.17 18.69
C ILE A 97 -6.29 12.48 19.74
N GLY A 98 -5.60 11.40 19.39
CA GLY A 98 -4.65 10.72 20.28
C GLY A 98 -3.53 11.64 20.77
N ALA A 99 -2.98 12.48 19.90
CA ALA A 99 -1.96 13.46 20.27
C ALA A 99 -2.50 14.54 21.23
N PHE A 100 -3.73 15.02 21.04
CA PHE A 100 -4.34 16.05 21.91
C PHE A 100 -4.88 15.49 23.23
N LEU A 101 -5.42 14.27 23.25
CA LEU A 101 -5.92 13.63 24.47
C LEU A 101 -4.79 13.20 25.42
N LYS A 102 -3.61 12.85 24.90
CA LYS A 102 -2.42 12.49 25.70
C LYS A 102 -1.56 13.69 26.15
N PHE A 103 -2.10 14.91 26.20
CA PHE A 103 -1.37 16.05 26.80
C PHE A 103 -1.16 15.93 28.32
N HIS A 104 -1.99 15.14 29.02
CA HIS A 104 -1.74 14.70 30.40
C HIS A 104 -1.44 13.19 30.37
N GLY A 105 -0.17 12.83 30.49
CA GLY A 105 0.33 11.47 30.31
C GLY A 105 -0.41 10.44 31.17
N SER A 106 -0.81 9.34 30.53
CA SER A 106 -1.17 8.11 31.24
C SER A 106 -0.13 7.04 30.90
N ASP A 107 0.66 6.68 31.93
CA ASP A 107 1.70 5.64 31.97
C ASP A 107 1.10 4.23 32.11
N ASN A 108 0.06 3.90 31.35
CA ASN A 108 -0.56 2.57 31.39
C ASN A 108 -0.74 1.96 30.00
N LEU A 109 0.32 2.00 29.21
CA LEU A 109 0.37 1.29 27.93
C LEU A 109 1.47 0.23 28.06
N LYS A 110 1.09 -0.94 28.59
CA LYS A 110 1.83 -2.20 28.42
C LYS A 110 1.59 -2.74 27.02
#